data_AF-A0A962H534-F1
#
_entry.id   AF-A0A962H534-F1
#
_cell.length_a   1.000
_cell.length_b   1.000
_cell.length_c   1.000
_cell.angle_alpha   90.00
_cell.angle_beta   90.00
_cell.angle_gamma   90.00
#
_symmetry.space_group_name_H-M   'P 1'
#
loop_
_entity.id
_entity.type
_entity.pdbx_description
1 polymer ?
#
loop_
_entity_poly.entity_id
_entity_poly.type
_entity_poly.pdbx_seq_one_letter_code
_entity_poly.pdbx_strand_id
1 'polypeptide(L)' 'MQNNLTLKIAEVSDIESTLKLHYRYQVDSISDEDKKDGFVTTPFTPEELKALIEQEQGCLLLLTKITKWSLM' A
#
# COMPACT_ATOMS: atom_id res chain seq x y z
N MET A 1 -9.51 16.20 15.63
CA MET A 1 -9.11 15.83 14.26
C MET A 1 -10.00 14.69 13.82
N GLN A 2 -10.79 14.86 12.76
CA GLN A 2 -11.67 13.80 12.28
C GLN A 2 -11.04 13.24 10.99
N ASN A 3 -10.62 11.98 11.05
CA ASN A 3 -10.01 11.29 9.92
C ASN A 3 -11.11 10.50 9.22
N ASN A 4 -11.43 10.88 7.99
CA ASN A 4 -12.35 10.11 7.16
C ASN A 4 -11.54 9.07 6.39
N LEU A 5 -11.79 7.80 6.71
CA LEU A 5 -11.22 6.64 6.02
C LEU A 5 -12.19 6.18 4.93
N THR A 6 -11.66 5.83 3.76
CA THR A 6 -12.43 5.28 2.65
C THR A 6 -11.72 4.06 2.10
N LEU A 7 -12.46 2.97 1.93
CA LEU A 7 -11.99 1.77 1.26
C LEU A 7 -12.23 1.91 -0.24
N LYS A 8 -11.23 1.56 -1.06
CA LYS A 8 -11.31 1.53 -2.52
C LYS A 8 -10.72 0.22 -3.03
N ILE A 9 -11.32 -0.39 -4.05
CA ILE A 9 -10.65 -1.44 -4.85
C ILE A 9 -9.57 -0.74 -5.70
N ALA A 10 -8.35 -1.26 -5.69
CA ALA A 10 -7.25 -0.68 -6.45
C ALA A 10 -7.52 -0.78 -7.96
N GLU A 11 -7.04 0.22 -8.69
CA GLU A 11 -7.07 0.25 -10.15
C GLU A 11 -5.64 0.24 -10.68
N VAL A 12 -5.47 -0.03 -11.98
CA VAL A 12 -4.14 -0.05 -12.64
C VAL A 12 -3.38 1.26 -12.43
N SER A 13 -4.07 2.39 -12.35
CA SER A 13 -3.48 3.70 -12.06
C SER A 13 -2.86 3.81 -10.66
N ASP A 14 -3.24 2.93 -9.73
CA ASP A 14 -2.73 2.92 -8.36
C ASP A 14 -1.44 2.08 -8.22
N ILE A 15 -1.00 1.37 -9.26
CA ILE A 15 0.15 0.46 -9.21
C ILE A 15 1.44 1.19 -8.82
N GLU A 16 1.74 2.32 -9.47
CA GLU A 16 3.01 3.03 -9.23
C GLU A 16 3.10 3.52 -7.78
N SER A 17 2.03 4.13 -7.27
CA SER A 17 1.98 4.65 -5.90
C SER A 17 1.98 3.52 -4.87
N THR A 18 1.30 2.41 -5.16
CA THR A 18 1.26 1.22 -4.30
C THR A 18 2.62 0.55 -4.22
N LEU A 19 3.30 0.34 -5.35
CA LEU A 19 4.64 -0.26 -5.36
C LEU A 19 5.64 0.63 -4.62
N LYS A 20 5.61 1.96 -4.85
CA LYS A 20 6.48 2.89 -4.12
C LYS A 20 6.28 2.80 -2.60
N LEU A 21 5.03 2.65 -2.15
CA LEU A 21 4.70 2.46 -0.75
C LEU A 21 5.20 1.09 -0.24
N HIS A 22 4.95 0.04 -1.02
CA HIS A 22 5.39 -1.32 -0.74
C HIS A 22 6.91 -1.36 -0.53
N TYR A 23 7.69 -0.85 -1.49
CA TYR A 23 9.16 -0.75 -1.39
C TYR A 23 9.63 -0.01 -0.14
N ARG A 24 9.01 1.14 0.18
CA ARG A 24 9.39 1.94 1.34
C ARG A 24 9.25 1.15 2.65
N TYR A 25 8.16 0.42 2.83
CA TYR A 25 7.89 -0.29 4.08
C TYR A 25 8.39 -1.75 4.09
N GLN A 26 8.75 -2.31 2.93
CA GLN A 26 9.29 -3.67 2.83
C GLN A 26 10.72 -3.78 3.35
N VAL A 27 11.55 -2.73 3.17
CA VAL A 27 12.98 -2.77 3.54
C VAL A 27 13.29 -1.91 4.77
N ASP A 28 12.66 -0.73 4.91
CA ASP A 28 13.02 0.22 5.98
C ASP A 28 12.29 -0.04 7.31
N SER A 29 11.38 -1.02 7.40
CA SER A 29 10.52 -1.24 8.58
C SER A 29 10.86 -2.48 9.40
N ILE A 30 11.96 -3.17 9.10
CA ILE A 30 12.30 -4.44 9.72
C ILE A 30 13.62 -4.31 10.47
N SER A 31 13.57 -4.54 11.78
CA SER A 31 14.75 -4.64 12.61
C SER A 31 15.62 -5.82 12.14
N ASP A 32 16.94 -5.76 12.32
CA ASP A 32 17.81 -6.89 11.93
C ASP A 32 17.47 -8.20 12.67
N GLU A 33 16.76 -8.11 13.80
CA GLU A 33 16.27 -9.27 14.56
C GLU A 33 15.08 -9.96 13.88
N ASP A 34 14.12 -9.18 13.33
CA ASP A 34 12.91 -9.70 12.68
C ASP A 34 13.15 -10.26 11.27
N LYS A 35 14.32 -9.98 10.66
CA LYS A 35 14.70 -10.52 9.34
C LYS A 35 14.88 -12.05 9.33
N LYS A 36 15.05 -12.69 10.50
CA LYS A 36 15.33 -14.13 10.61
C LYS A 36 14.09 -15.02 10.47
N ASP A 37 12.89 -14.49 10.68
CA ASP A 37 11.64 -15.27 10.74
C ASP A 37 10.89 -15.38 9.40
N GLY A 38 11.54 -15.05 8.28
CA GLY A 38 10.97 -15.25 6.94
C GLY A 38 10.02 -14.13 6.55
N PHE A 39 10.58 -12.99 6.15
CA PHE A 39 9.81 -11.91 5.56
C PHE A 39 9.71 -12.08 4.03
N VAL A 40 8.68 -11.49 3.42
CA VAL A 40 8.50 -11.44 1.97
C VAL A 40 9.57 -10.53 1.37
N THR A 41 10.69 -11.13 0.94
CA THR A 41 11.85 -10.43 0.38
C THR A 41 11.69 -10.07 -1.10
N THR A 42 10.66 -10.60 -1.76
CA THR A 42 10.44 -10.40 -3.19
C THR A 42 9.33 -9.36 -3.40
N PRO A 43 9.64 -8.13 -3.84
CA PRO A 43 8.63 -7.16 -4.22
C PRO A 43 7.87 -7.62 -5.45
N PHE A 44 6.60 -7.22 -5.57
CA PHE A 44 5.86 -7.39 -6.82
C PHE A 44 6.48 -6.55 -7.94
N THR A 45 6.53 -7.13 -9.13
CA THR A 45 6.67 -6.37 -10.38
C THR A 45 5.35 -5.65 -10.71
N PRO A 46 5.39 -4.58 -11.52
CA PRO A 46 4.18 -3.92 -12.02
C PRO A 46 3.21 -4.89 -12.70
N GLU A 47 3.71 -5.85 -13.47
CA GLU A 47 2.91 -6.85 -14.17
C GLU A 47 2.21 -7.83 -13.21
N GLU A 48 2.90 -8.29 -12.16
CA GLU A 48 2.30 -9.17 -11.15
C GLU A 48 1.22 -8.44 -10.35
N LEU A 49 1.48 -7.20 -9.92
CA LEU A 49 0.48 -6.42 -9.21
C LEU A 49 -0.72 -6.08 -10.11
N LYS A 50 -0.48 -5.81 -11.40
CA LYS A 50 -1.54 -5.61 -12.38
C LYS A 50 -2.40 -6.87 -12.52
N ALA A 51 -1.80 -8.05 -12.62
CA ALA A 51 -2.54 -9.31 -12.71
C ALA A 51 -3.44 -9.53 -11.49
N LEU A 52 -2.93 -9.26 -10.28
CA LEU A 52 -3.72 -9.33 -9.04
C LEU A 52 -4.91 -8.36 -9.03
N ILE A 53 -4.71 -7.14 -9.53
CA ILE A 53 -5.76 -6.12 -9.60
C ILE A 53 -6.84 -6.51 -10.61
N GLU A 54 -6.45 -6.86 -11.84
CA GLU A 54 -7.38 -7.06 -12.95
C GLU A 54 -8.04 -8.44 -12.94
N GLN A 55 -7.31 -9.49 -12.56
CA GLN A 55 -7.80 -10.88 -12.66
C GLN A 55 -8.46 -11.35 -11.37
N GLU A 56 -7.98 -10.86 -10.23
CA GLU A 56 -8.40 -11.37 -8.91
C GLU A 56 -9.15 -10.33 -8.07
N GLN A 57 -9.18 -9.06 -8.49
CA GLN A 57 -9.66 -7.94 -7.66
C GLN A 57 -8.98 -7.93 -6.28
N GLY A 58 -7.73 -8.41 -6.21
CA GLY A 58 -7.06 -8.82 -4.97
C GLY A 58 -6.39 -7.68 -4.20
N CYS A 59 -6.63 -6.41 -4.55
CA CYS A 59 -5.96 -5.27 -3.91
C CYS A 59 -6.97 -4.22 -3.43
N LEU A 60 -6.95 -3.94 -2.13
CA LEU A 60 -7.78 -2.92 -1.47
C LEU A 60 -6.87 -1.83 -0.92
N LEU A 61 -7.26 -0.57 -1.15
CA LEU A 61 -6.57 0.62 -0.65
C LEU A 61 -7.41 1.32 0.41
N LEU A 62 -6.76 1.72 1.50
CA LEU A 62 -7.35 2.56 2.53
C LEU A 62 -6.88 4.00 2.34
N LEU A 63 -7.79 4.87 1.91
CA LEU A 63 -7.51 6.26 1.64
C LEU A 63 -7.95 7.11 2.83
N THR A 64 -7.06 8.02 3.28
CA THR A 64 -7.40 9.02 4.30
C THR A 64 -7.59 10.38 3.65
N LYS A 65 -8.72 11.02 3.93
CA LYS A 65 -8.92 12.44 3.61
C LYS A 65 -8.61 13.26 4.85
N ILE A 66 -7.48 13.96 4.83
CA ILE A 66 -7.14 14.93 5.88
C ILE A 66 -7.82 16.26 5.52
N THR A 67 -8.99 16.52 6.09
CA THR A 67 -9.63 17.84 6.01
C THR A 67 -9.02 18.77 7.06
N LYS A 68 -8.24 19.77 6.63
CA LYS A 68 -7.57 20.71 7.52
C LYS A 68 -8.31 22.05 7.65
N TRP A 69 -9.51 22.11 8.23
CA TRP A 69 -10.10 23.39 8.68
C TRP A 69 -11.02 23.21 9.89
N SER A 70 -10.55 23.63 11.07
CA SER A 70 -11.35 24.27 12.12
C SER A 70 -10.41 25.03 13.05
N LEU A 71 -9.71 26.02 12.47
CA LEU A 71 -9.26 27.20 13.21
C LEU A 71 -10.24 28.31 12.82
N MET A 72 -11.41 28.29 13.46
CA MET A 72 -12.33 29.40 13.67
C MET A 72 -13.04 29.13 14.98
#